data_AF-A0A2N1TBV0-F1
#
_entry.id   AF-A0A2N1TBV0-F1
#
_cell.length_a   1.000
_cell.length_b   1.000
_cell.length_c   1.000
_cell.angle_alpha   90.00
_cell.angle_beta   90.00
_cell.angle_gamma   90.00
#
_symmetry.space_group_name_H-M   'P 1'
#
loop_
_entity.id
_entity.type
_entity.pdbx_description
1 polymer ?
#
loop_
_entity_poly.entity_id
_entity_poly.type
_entity_poly.pdbx_seq_one_letter_code
_entity_poly.pdbx_strand_id
1 'polypeptide(L)'
;MTRRKNSVLIHNFPNNYPVHRKMVANIVNLIGLTTIRVHKNLLHKENYHQFRNNVRKGDIVLVGQFRRASSFFVSGPINHALIYIGKNKLIHSIRNGVQTTTFDNLFREYDTMVILRLRNADFNQINNAIEYARNCLGKPFNFDFKKDKHEKYYCSELIYRALDHAGIKFTLNNPHLYSTALKFILRRDKTLHPMCYLNHDFKIVMASSNLDITDSDNKTINLRLLNESKNRHLNQLPLRKKVYRHLLDRLLPKPL
;
A
#
# COMPACT_ATOMS: atom_id res chain seq x y z
N MET A 1 -2.57 -14.57 28.20
CA MET A 1 -2.66 -13.80 26.95
C MET A 1 -1.34 -13.94 26.19
N THR A 2 -1.24 -14.91 25.28
CA THR A 2 0.03 -15.31 24.65
C THR A 2 0.47 -14.30 23.58
N ARG A 3 1.61 -13.67 23.83
CA ARG A 3 2.30 -12.76 22.90
C ARG A 3 2.69 -13.57 21.65
N ARG A 4 1.92 -13.49 20.56
CA ARG A 4 2.28 -14.11 19.27
C ARG A 4 3.70 -13.66 18.89
N LYS A 5 4.64 -14.60 18.78
CA LYS A 5 5.98 -14.38 18.21
C LYS A 5 5.79 -13.87 16.78
N ASN A 6 6.00 -12.58 16.56
CA ASN A 6 6.13 -12.05 15.20
C ASN A 6 7.43 -12.61 14.64
N SER A 7 7.36 -13.59 13.74
CA SER A 7 8.55 -14.02 13.00
C SER A 7 9.05 -12.83 12.18
N VAL A 8 10.32 -12.49 12.38
CA VAL A 8 11.03 -11.46 11.61
C VAL A 8 11.21 -11.91 10.15
N LEU A 9 11.14 -13.22 9.92
CA LEU A 9 11.27 -13.84 8.61
C LEU A 9 9.90 -14.10 7.98
N ILE A 10 9.85 -13.91 6.67
CA ILE A 10 8.76 -14.30 5.78
C ILE A 10 8.86 -15.82 5.60
N HIS A 11 7.76 -16.52 5.86
CA HIS A 11 7.70 -17.98 5.72
C HIS A 11 6.67 -18.45 4.69
N ASN A 12 5.75 -17.58 4.28
CA ASN A 12 4.68 -17.88 3.33
C ASN A 12 5.14 -17.80 1.86
N PHE A 13 6.37 -18.25 1.57
CA PHE A 13 6.84 -18.35 0.19
C PHE A 13 6.21 -19.56 -0.51
N PRO A 14 5.91 -19.45 -1.82
CA PRO A 14 5.48 -20.60 -2.62
C PRO A 14 6.50 -21.75 -2.58
N ASN A 15 6.02 -23.00 -2.77
CA ASN A 15 6.85 -24.21 -2.72
C ASN A 15 8.05 -24.14 -3.68
N ASN A 16 7.89 -23.49 -4.84
CA ASN A 16 8.93 -23.37 -5.88
C ASN A 16 9.64 -22.00 -5.92
N TYR A 17 9.59 -21.21 -4.83
CA TYR A 17 10.21 -19.89 -4.82
C TYR A 17 11.75 -19.99 -4.71
N PRO A 18 12.54 -19.35 -5.60
CA PRO A 18 14.00 -19.50 -5.60
C PRO A 18 14.64 -19.05 -4.28
N VAL A 19 15.65 -19.80 -3.80
CA VAL A 19 16.30 -19.56 -2.49
C VAL A 19 16.92 -18.16 -2.41
N HIS A 20 17.63 -17.71 -3.45
CA HIS A 20 18.22 -16.37 -3.49
C HIS A 20 17.15 -15.27 -3.38
N ARG A 21 15.95 -15.47 -3.95
CA ARG A 21 14.83 -14.53 -3.81
C ARG A 21 14.22 -14.56 -2.42
N LYS A 22 14.14 -15.73 -1.77
CA LYS A 22 13.72 -15.83 -0.35
C LYS A 22 14.66 -15.01 0.54
N MET A 23 15.97 -15.12 0.30
CA MET A 23 16.98 -14.34 1.04
C MET A 23 16.83 -12.84 0.82
N VAL A 24 16.76 -12.39 -0.43
CA VAL A 24 16.56 -10.96 -0.75
C VAL A 24 15.26 -10.43 -0.13
N ALA A 25 14.16 -11.17 -0.24
CA ALA A 25 12.88 -10.78 0.36
C ALA A 25 12.97 -10.65 1.88
N ASN A 26 13.68 -11.55 2.56
CA ASN A 26 13.91 -11.48 4.00
C ASN A 26 14.84 -10.34 4.42
N ILE A 27 15.85 -9.99 3.62
CA ILE A 27 16.73 -8.83 3.86
C ILE A 27 15.92 -7.53 3.71
N VAL A 28 15.20 -7.39 2.60
CA VAL A 28 14.27 -6.29 2.35
C VAL A 28 13.27 -6.16 3.48
N ASN A 29 12.76 -7.29 3.98
CA ASN A 29 11.85 -7.33 5.10
C ASN A 29 12.47 -6.80 6.39
N LEU A 30 13.68 -7.25 6.72
CA LEU A 30 14.42 -6.83 7.91
C LEU A 30 14.72 -5.33 7.87
N ILE A 31 15.13 -4.81 6.71
CA ILE A 31 15.33 -3.38 6.50
C ILE A 31 14.00 -2.62 6.63
N GLY A 32 12.92 -3.13 6.03
CA GLY A 32 11.57 -2.55 6.13
C GLY A 32 11.00 -2.52 7.55
N LEU A 33 11.46 -3.43 8.42
CA LEU A 33 11.11 -3.48 9.84
C LEU A 33 11.83 -2.42 10.68
N THR A 34 12.88 -1.78 10.17
CA THR A 34 13.57 -0.70 10.91
C THR A 34 12.64 0.51 11.04
N THR A 35 12.31 0.87 12.28
CA THR A 35 11.48 2.04 12.60
C THR A 35 12.37 3.27 12.67
N ILE A 36 12.19 4.22 11.76
CA ILE A 36 13.12 5.36 11.62
C ILE A 36 12.75 6.57 12.52
N ARG A 37 11.51 6.68 12.99
CA ARG A 37 11.09 7.61 14.05
C ARG A 37 9.64 7.31 14.47
N VAL A 38 9.39 7.16 15.77
CA VAL A 38 8.03 7.03 16.31
C VAL A 38 7.45 8.43 16.48
N HIS A 39 6.70 8.94 15.51
CA HIS A 39 5.85 10.12 15.74
C HIS A 39 4.47 9.70 16.25
N LYS A 40 3.74 10.65 16.85
CA LYS A 40 2.32 10.46 17.22
C LYS A 40 1.50 10.23 15.95
N ASN A 41 0.52 9.33 16.03
CA ASN A 41 -0.37 9.06 14.89
C ASN A 41 -1.09 10.35 14.48
N LEU A 42 -1.09 10.65 13.19
CA LEU A 42 -1.75 11.82 12.62
C LEU A 42 -3.25 11.58 12.34
N LEU A 43 -3.71 10.33 12.40
CA LEU A 43 -5.14 9.99 12.42
C LEU A 43 -5.70 10.17 13.84
N HIS A 44 -6.43 11.26 14.04
CA HIS A 44 -7.12 11.55 15.30
C HIS A 44 -8.35 10.65 15.50
N LYS A 45 -8.69 10.36 16.78
CA LYS A 45 -9.86 9.55 17.15
C LYS A 45 -11.18 10.17 16.66
N GLU A 46 -11.27 11.48 16.57
CA GLU A 46 -12.44 12.19 16.04
C GLU A 46 -12.74 11.80 14.60
N ASN A 47 -11.70 11.58 13.79
CA ASN A 47 -11.85 11.12 12.41
C ASN A 47 -12.41 9.69 12.36
N TYR A 48 -12.19 8.85 13.38
CA TYR A 48 -12.62 7.44 13.37
C TYR A 48 -14.13 7.29 13.11
N HIS A 49 -14.95 8.05 13.82
CA HIS A 49 -16.40 7.99 13.67
C HIS A 49 -16.84 8.50 12.29
N GLN A 50 -16.21 9.56 11.80
CA GLN A 50 -16.49 10.09 10.48
C GLN A 50 -16.15 9.07 9.38
N PHE A 51 -14.98 8.43 9.43
CA PHE A 51 -14.60 7.38 8.47
C PHE A 51 -15.56 6.18 8.54
N ARG A 52 -15.89 5.72 9.74
CA ARG A 52 -16.77 4.56 9.96
C ARG A 52 -18.21 4.82 9.51
N ASN A 53 -18.71 6.04 9.65
CA ASN A 53 -20.09 6.39 9.28
C ASN A 53 -20.26 6.67 7.78
N ASN A 54 -19.19 7.07 7.09
CA ASN A 54 -19.26 7.45 5.68
C ASN A 54 -18.89 6.32 4.70
N VAL A 55 -18.17 5.29 5.18
CA VAL A 55 -17.75 4.15 4.36
C VAL A 55 -18.93 3.23 4.00
N ARG A 56 -18.93 2.74 2.76
CA ARG A 56 -19.90 1.77 2.21
C ARG A 56 -19.17 0.58 1.62
N LYS A 57 -19.86 -0.58 1.57
CA LYS A 57 -19.33 -1.78 0.92
C LYS A 57 -18.86 -1.43 -0.51
N GLY A 58 -17.67 -1.90 -0.88
CA GLY A 58 -17.07 -1.63 -2.19
C GLY A 58 -16.20 -0.38 -2.21
N ASP A 59 -16.25 0.48 -1.18
CA ASP A 59 -15.34 1.61 -1.09
C ASP A 59 -13.89 1.10 -0.99
N ILE A 60 -13.01 1.79 -1.71
CA ILE A 60 -11.56 1.56 -1.65
C ILE A 60 -10.99 2.50 -0.59
N VAL A 61 -10.26 1.92 0.37
CA VAL A 61 -9.62 2.66 1.45
C VAL A 61 -8.13 2.71 1.16
N LEU A 62 -7.64 3.92 0.93
CA LEU A 62 -6.24 4.22 0.73
C LEU A 62 -5.63 4.69 2.04
N VAL A 63 -4.46 4.19 2.40
CA VAL A 63 -3.76 4.59 3.63
C VAL A 63 -2.27 4.78 3.39
N GLY A 64 -1.65 5.62 4.23
CA GLY A 64 -0.21 5.84 4.25
C GLY A 64 0.35 5.72 5.65
N GLN A 65 1.56 5.19 5.74
CA GLN A 65 2.30 5.02 7.00
C GLN A 65 3.67 5.67 6.85
N PHE A 66 4.03 6.55 7.78
CA PHE A 66 5.35 7.19 7.85
C PHE A 66 6.25 6.58 8.95
N ARG A 67 5.70 5.65 9.75
CA ARG A 67 6.35 5.08 10.94
C ARG A 67 7.33 3.93 10.68
N ARG A 68 7.42 3.41 9.44
CA ARG A 68 8.26 2.25 9.10
C ARG A 68 9.12 2.50 7.88
N ALA A 69 10.31 1.89 7.85
CA ALA A 69 11.15 1.83 6.68
C ALA A 69 10.46 1.18 5.46
N SER A 70 9.35 0.47 5.62
CA SER A 70 8.53 0.02 4.49
C SER A 70 7.95 1.15 3.64
N SER A 71 7.81 2.37 4.17
CA SER A 71 7.53 3.59 3.39
C SER A 71 8.63 3.95 2.37
N PHE A 72 9.83 3.34 2.48
CA PHE A 72 10.89 3.46 1.47
C PHE A 72 10.62 2.64 0.20
N PHE A 73 9.72 1.65 0.28
CA PHE A 73 9.38 0.81 -0.88
C PHE A 73 8.31 1.44 -1.77
N VAL A 74 7.38 2.18 -1.19
CA VAL A 74 6.27 2.83 -1.91
C VAL A 74 6.14 4.24 -1.32
N SER A 75 6.75 5.20 -2.00
CA SER A 75 6.88 6.58 -1.52
C SER A 75 5.63 7.40 -1.81
N GLY A 76 5.17 8.16 -0.82
CA GLY A 76 4.05 9.09 -0.97
C GLY A 76 3.19 9.17 0.29
N PRO A 77 2.24 10.10 0.33
CA PRO A 77 1.32 10.25 1.45
C PRO A 77 0.35 9.06 1.58
N ILE A 78 0.25 8.23 0.55
CA ILE A 78 -0.53 6.99 0.50
C ILE A 78 0.36 5.91 -0.12
N ASN A 79 0.44 4.75 0.53
CA ASN A 79 1.29 3.64 0.11
C ASN A 79 0.63 2.26 0.20
N HIS A 80 -0.64 2.20 0.59
CA HIS A 80 -1.38 0.94 0.69
C HIS A 80 -2.85 1.12 0.31
N ALA A 81 -3.48 0.04 -0.17
CA ALA A 81 -4.86 0.02 -0.62
C ALA A 81 -5.61 -1.19 -0.05
N LEU A 82 -6.88 -0.99 0.29
CA LEU A 82 -7.79 -1.99 0.84
C LEU A 82 -9.19 -1.82 0.23
N ILE A 83 -10.01 -2.87 0.26
CA ILE A 83 -11.45 -2.80 -0.07
C ILE A 83 -12.29 -3.04 1.18
N TYR A 84 -13.27 -2.18 1.44
CA TYR A 84 -14.21 -2.34 2.56
C TYR A 84 -15.33 -3.32 2.19
N ILE A 85 -15.50 -4.37 3.00
CA ILE A 85 -16.45 -5.46 2.74
C ILE A 85 -17.67 -5.43 3.65
N GLY A 86 -17.82 -4.37 4.46
CA GLY A 86 -18.90 -4.21 5.43
C GLY A 86 -18.53 -4.67 6.85
N LYS A 87 -19.37 -4.32 7.82
CA LYS A 87 -19.26 -4.74 9.23
C LYS A 87 -17.87 -4.48 9.84
N ASN A 88 -17.29 -3.29 9.61
CA ASN A 88 -15.96 -2.90 10.09
C ASN A 88 -14.81 -3.80 9.59
N LYS A 89 -14.97 -4.48 8.45
CA LYS A 89 -13.94 -5.34 7.86
C LYS A 89 -13.47 -4.84 6.51
N LEU A 90 -12.16 -4.94 6.30
CA LEU A 90 -11.48 -4.64 5.04
C LEU A 90 -10.63 -5.82 4.63
N ILE A 91 -10.48 -6.04 3.32
CA ILE A 91 -9.53 -7.00 2.77
C ILE A 91 -8.34 -6.24 2.17
N HIS A 92 -7.14 -6.74 2.43
CA HIS A 92 -5.91 -6.23 1.84
C HIS A 92 -4.87 -7.33 1.63
N SER A 93 -3.85 -7.04 0.82
CA SER A 93 -2.66 -7.89 0.74
C SER A 93 -1.46 -7.19 1.36
N ILE A 94 -0.91 -7.76 2.43
CA ILE A 94 0.33 -7.30 3.06
C ILE A 94 1.36 -8.43 3.01
N ARG A 95 2.57 -8.21 3.55
CA ARG A 95 3.65 -9.22 3.61
C ARG A 95 3.20 -10.65 3.94
N ASN A 96 2.26 -10.80 4.87
CA ASN A 96 1.77 -12.12 5.32
C ASN A 96 0.72 -12.74 4.38
N GLY A 97 0.42 -12.10 3.25
CA GLY A 97 -0.58 -12.52 2.29
C GLY A 97 -1.86 -11.68 2.35
N VAL A 98 -2.88 -12.18 1.67
CA VAL A 98 -4.22 -11.58 1.64
C VAL A 98 -4.96 -11.94 2.92
N GLN A 99 -5.40 -10.93 3.66
CA GLN A 99 -6.05 -11.10 4.95
C GLN A 99 -7.09 -10.01 5.20
N THR A 100 -7.86 -10.17 6.28
CA THR A 100 -8.81 -9.15 6.75
C THR A 100 -8.20 -8.26 7.83
N THR A 101 -8.62 -7.00 7.87
CA THR A 101 -8.33 -6.07 8.98
C THR A 101 -9.57 -5.23 9.34
N THR A 102 -9.45 -4.36 10.33
CA THR A 102 -10.52 -3.45 10.82
C THR A 102 -10.06 -2.00 10.81
N PHE A 103 -11.00 -1.04 10.89
CA PHE A 103 -10.64 0.37 11.05
C PHE A 103 -9.81 0.61 12.31
N ASP A 104 -10.08 -0.11 13.41
CA ASP A 104 -9.30 0.03 14.65
C ASP A 104 -7.82 -0.26 14.45
N ASN A 105 -7.50 -1.28 13.65
CA ASN A 105 -6.12 -1.59 13.27
C ASN A 105 -5.56 -0.52 12.32
N LEU A 106 -6.35 -0.04 11.35
CA LEU A 106 -5.89 1.00 10.43
C LEU A 106 -5.51 2.30 11.18
N PHE A 107 -6.37 2.76 12.10
CA PHE A 107 -6.13 3.93 12.94
C PHE A 107 -5.00 3.73 13.97
N ARG A 108 -4.51 2.50 14.17
CA ARG A 108 -3.33 2.24 15.00
C ARG A 108 -2.04 2.25 14.20
N GLU A 109 -2.11 1.77 12.96
CA GLU A 109 -0.94 1.49 12.13
C GLU A 109 -0.59 2.60 11.15
N TYR A 110 -1.59 3.31 10.62
CA TYR A 110 -1.43 4.30 9.55
C TYR A 110 -1.64 5.72 10.03
N ASP A 111 -1.10 6.67 9.29
CA ASP A 111 -1.06 8.09 9.61
C ASP A 111 -1.94 8.94 8.70
N THR A 112 -2.31 8.42 7.53
CA THR A 112 -3.19 9.07 6.55
C THR A 112 -4.22 8.07 6.04
N MET A 113 -5.39 8.59 5.65
CA MET A 113 -6.47 7.77 5.10
C MET A 113 -7.32 8.56 4.11
N VAL A 114 -7.73 7.91 3.03
CA VAL A 114 -8.70 8.42 2.05
C VAL A 114 -9.70 7.31 1.73
N ILE A 115 -10.99 7.62 1.74
CA ILE A 115 -12.05 6.74 1.23
C ILE A 115 -12.39 7.17 -0.19
N LEU A 116 -12.28 6.23 -1.12
CA LEU A 116 -12.67 6.36 -2.51
C LEU A 116 -13.91 5.52 -2.79
N ARG A 117 -14.85 6.07 -3.54
CA ARG A 117 -16.05 5.38 -4.00
C ARG A 117 -16.12 5.41 -5.51
N LEU A 118 -16.30 4.26 -6.13
CA LEU A 118 -16.53 4.16 -7.58
C LEU A 118 -17.78 4.95 -7.96
N ARG A 119 -17.69 5.75 -9.01
CA ARG A 119 -18.84 6.51 -9.54
C ARG A 119 -19.76 5.63 -10.37
N ASN A 120 -19.18 4.76 -11.18
CA ASN A 120 -19.86 3.99 -12.22
C ASN A 120 -19.75 2.49 -11.94
N ALA A 121 -20.26 2.04 -10.78
CA ALA A 121 -20.33 0.63 -10.45
C ALA A 121 -21.68 0.31 -9.81
N ASP A 122 -22.35 -0.74 -10.29
CA ASP A 122 -23.60 -1.22 -9.72
C ASP A 122 -23.38 -2.16 -8.51
N PHE A 123 -24.48 -2.52 -7.85
CA PHE A 123 -24.45 -3.39 -6.68
C PHE A 123 -23.88 -4.79 -6.97
N ASN A 124 -24.18 -5.37 -8.13
CA ASN A 124 -23.71 -6.69 -8.52
C ASN A 124 -22.20 -6.67 -8.78
N GLN A 125 -21.73 -5.66 -9.51
CA GLN A 125 -20.30 -5.44 -9.74
C GLN A 125 -19.54 -5.26 -8.42
N ILE A 126 -20.06 -4.45 -7.50
CA ILE A 126 -19.45 -4.28 -6.18
C ILE A 126 -19.39 -5.61 -5.42
N ASN A 127 -20.45 -6.40 -5.43
CA ASN A 127 -20.47 -7.70 -4.75
C ASN A 127 -19.50 -8.70 -5.39
N ASN A 128 -19.44 -8.76 -6.72
CA ASN A 128 -18.51 -9.63 -7.44
C ASN A 128 -17.06 -9.27 -7.14
N ALA A 129 -16.72 -7.98 -7.05
CA ALA A 129 -15.38 -7.53 -6.66
C ALA A 129 -15.06 -7.94 -5.22
N ILE A 130 -16.00 -7.77 -4.29
CA ILE A 130 -15.84 -8.20 -2.90
C ILE A 130 -15.68 -9.72 -2.79
N GLU A 131 -16.46 -10.48 -3.55
CA GLU A 131 -16.39 -11.94 -3.56
C GLU A 131 -15.04 -12.42 -4.09
N TYR A 132 -14.56 -11.85 -5.19
CA TYR A 132 -13.22 -12.10 -5.69
C TYR A 132 -12.15 -11.86 -4.60
N ALA A 133 -12.23 -10.72 -3.91
CA ALA A 133 -11.29 -10.38 -2.84
C ALA A 133 -11.37 -11.37 -1.66
N ARG A 134 -12.57 -11.88 -1.32
CA ARG A 134 -12.75 -12.94 -0.31
C ARG A 134 -12.14 -14.25 -0.74
N ASN A 135 -12.32 -14.66 -1.99
CA ASN A 135 -11.74 -15.87 -2.56
C ASN A 135 -10.21 -15.80 -2.65
N CYS A 136 -9.64 -14.61 -2.48
CA CYS A 136 -8.19 -14.43 -2.39
C CYS A 136 -7.63 -14.55 -0.96
N LEU A 137 -8.46 -14.65 0.09
CA LEU A 137 -7.96 -14.77 1.47
C LEU A 137 -7.00 -15.96 1.62
N GLY A 138 -5.89 -15.73 2.32
CA GLY A 138 -4.83 -16.73 2.53
C GLY A 138 -3.79 -16.80 1.39
N LYS A 139 -4.07 -16.20 0.22
CA LYS A 139 -3.11 -16.19 -0.89
C LYS A 139 -1.84 -15.39 -0.55
N PRO A 140 -0.66 -15.81 -1.04
CA PRO A 140 0.61 -15.19 -0.66
C PRO A 140 0.82 -13.79 -1.24
N PHE A 141 1.71 -13.03 -0.61
CA PHE A 141 2.08 -11.70 -1.07
C PHE A 141 3.00 -11.77 -2.30
N ASN A 142 2.80 -10.86 -3.24
CA ASN A 142 3.63 -10.74 -4.45
C ASN A 142 4.86 -9.85 -4.20
N PHE A 143 5.90 -10.41 -3.57
CA PHE A 143 7.16 -9.69 -3.30
C PHE A 143 7.93 -9.28 -4.55
N ASP A 144 7.77 -10.06 -5.62
CA ASP A 144 8.44 -9.79 -6.88
C ASP A 144 7.71 -8.70 -7.69
N PHE A 145 6.50 -8.27 -7.28
CA PHE A 145 5.62 -7.35 -8.00
C PHE A 145 5.45 -7.71 -9.50
N LYS A 146 5.56 -9.00 -9.86
CA LYS A 146 5.39 -9.47 -11.24
C LYS A 146 3.91 -9.65 -11.49
N LYS A 147 3.42 -9.36 -12.70
CA LYS A 147 2.14 -9.91 -13.14
C LYS A 147 2.32 -11.43 -13.18
N ASP A 148 1.85 -12.10 -12.13
CA ASP A 148 2.01 -13.53 -11.94
C ASP A 148 0.68 -14.22 -12.28
N LYS A 149 0.77 -15.36 -12.99
CA LYS A 149 -0.36 -16.29 -13.16
C LYS A 149 -0.63 -17.04 -11.86
N HIS A 150 0.38 -17.16 -10.99
CA HIS A 150 0.30 -17.85 -9.72
C HIS A 150 -0.23 -16.92 -8.62
N GLU A 151 -1.53 -16.62 -8.64
CA GLU A 151 -2.37 -16.29 -7.48
C GLU A 151 -1.74 -15.52 -6.29
N LYS A 152 -0.83 -14.57 -6.56
CA LYS A 152 -0.14 -13.72 -5.59
C LYS A 152 -0.54 -12.29 -5.83
N TYR A 153 -0.66 -11.53 -4.76
CA TYR A 153 -1.15 -10.16 -4.86
C TYR A 153 -0.30 -9.24 -3.98
N TYR A 154 0.05 -8.07 -4.50
CA TYR A 154 0.31 -6.90 -3.65
C TYR A 154 -0.98 -6.08 -3.51
N CYS A 155 -0.99 -5.08 -2.62
CA CYS A 155 -2.21 -4.42 -2.18
C CYS A 155 -3.04 -3.82 -3.30
N SER A 156 -2.45 -2.97 -4.14
CA SER A 156 -3.12 -2.33 -5.28
C SER A 156 -3.45 -3.33 -6.39
N GLU A 157 -2.65 -4.39 -6.63
CA GLU A 157 -3.00 -5.43 -7.59
C GLU A 157 -4.23 -6.25 -7.18
N LEU A 158 -4.40 -6.54 -5.88
CA LEU A 158 -5.59 -7.22 -5.36
C LEU A 158 -6.86 -6.45 -5.71
N ILE A 159 -6.85 -5.13 -5.45
CA ILE A 159 -7.98 -4.26 -5.73
C ILE A 159 -8.25 -4.20 -7.24
N TYR A 160 -7.20 -3.99 -8.04
CA TYR A 160 -7.34 -3.92 -9.49
C TYR A 160 -7.96 -5.20 -10.06
N ARG A 161 -7.44 -6.38 -9.70
CA ARG A 161 -7.95 -7.66 -10.18
C ARG A 161 -9.38 -7.93 -9.70
N ALA A 162 -9.74 -7.49 -8.49
CA ALA A 162 -11.10 -7.59 -7.99
C ALA A 162 -12.09 -6.75 -8.81
N LEU A 163 -11.72 -5.51 -9.11
CA LEU A 163 -12.54 -4.60 -9.91
C LEU A 163 -12.63 -5.08 -11.38
N ASP A 164 -11.51 -5.51 -11.96
CA ASP A 164 -11.42 -6.06 -13.31
C ASP A 164 -12.27 -7.33 -13.46
N HIS A 165 -12.20 -8.26 -12.50
CA HIS A 165 -13.05 -9.46 -12.47
C HIS A 165 -14.55 -9.13 -12.41
N ALA A 166 -14.91 -8.05 -11.73
CA ALA A 166 -16.29 -7.57 -11.68
C ALA A 166 -16.74 -6.80 -12.93
N GLY A 167 -15.88 -6.68 -13.95
CA GLY A 167 -16.17 -5.91 -15.17
C GLY A 167 -16.20 -4.40 -14.96
N ILE A 168 -15.61 -3.88 -13.87
CA ILE A 168 -15.57 -2.46 -13.56
C ILE A 168 -14.41 -1.83 -14.34
N LYS A 169 -14.73 -0.99 -15.31
CA LYS A 169 -13.75 -0.24 -16.09
C LYS A 169 -13.43 1.08 -15.40
N PHE A 170 -12.16 1.38 -15.26
CA PHE A 170 -11.66 2.66 -14.76
C PHE A 170 -10.29 2.96 -15.36
N THR A 171 -9.97 4.24 -15.40
CA THR A 171 -8.70 4.77 -15.87
C THR A 171 -7.68 4.64 -14.76
N LEU A 172 -6.52 4.08 -15.07
CA LEU A 172 -5.39 4.11 -14.16
C LEU A 172 -4.55 5.33 -14.48
N ASN A 173 -4.34 6.20 -13.48
CA ASN A 173 -3.28 7.19 -13.57
C ASN A 173 -1.92 6.47 -13.62
N ASN A 174 -0.89 7.16 -14.12
CA ASN A 174 0.45 6.59 -14.26
C ASN A 174 1.45 7.12 -13.18
N PRO A 175 1.22 6.91 -11.87
CA PRO A 175 2.16 7.26 -10.82
C PRO A 175 3.30 6.22 -10.78
N HIS A 176 4.41 6.53 -11.46
CA HIS A 176 5.66 5.82 -11.26
C HIS A 176 6.33 6.25 -9.95
N LEU A 177 6.17 5.52 -8.84
CA LEU A 177 6.91 5.83 -7.61
C LEU A 177 7.43 4.59 -6.88
N TYR A 178 8.57 4.10 -7.38
CA TYR A 178 9.60 3.47 -6.55
C TYR A 178 10.79 4.43 -6.44
N SER A 179 11.53 4.35 -5.33
CA SER A 179 12.86 4.95 -5.26
C SER A 179 13.76 4.35 -6.34
N THR A 180 14.66 5.14 -6.94
CA THR A 180 15.59 4.72 -8.01
C THR A 180 16.34 3.42 -7.67
N ALA A 181 16.70 3.32 -6.38
CA ALA A 181 17.17 2.17 -5.65
C ALA A 181 16.37 0.87 -5.88
N LEU A 182 15.05 0.89 -5.64
CA LEU A 182 14.18 -0.26 -5.84
C LEU A 182 13.88 -0.52 -7.32
N LYS A 183 13.78 0.53 -8.14
CA LYS A 183 13.66 0.36 -9.61
C LYS A 183 14.83 -0.46 -10.15
N PHE A 184 16.04 -0.22 -9.64
CA PHE A 184 17.24 -0.94 -10.04
C PHE A 184 17.26 -2.39 -9.55
N ILE A 185 16.92 -2.64 -8.27
CA ILE A 185 16.86 -4.00 -7.70
C ILE A 185 15.75 -4.83 -8.32
N LEU A 186 14.56 -4.25 -8.52
CA LEU A 186 13.38 -4.95 -9.00
C LEU A 186 13.28 -4.97 -10.54
N ARG A 187 14.04 -4.13 -11.26
CA ARG A 187 14.03 -3.97 -12.73
C ARG A 187 12.61 -3.84 -13.30
N ARG A 188 11.84 -2.85 -12.83
CA ARG A 188 10.39 -2.75 -13.10
C ARG A 188 9.89 -1.34 -13.36
N ASP A 189 9.21 -1.18 -14.50
CA ASP A 189 8.61 0.09 -14.93
C ASP A 189 7.08 0.15 -14.78
N LYS A 190 6.38 -0.99 -14.58
CA LYS A 190 4.90 -1.04 -14.59
C LYS A 190 4.32 -1.84 -13.43
N THR A 191 4.15 -1.20 -12.29
CA THR A 191 3.43 -1.73 -11.11
C THR A 191 2.31 -0.78 -10.74
N LEU A 192 1.17 -1.30 -10.30
CA LEU A 192 0.05 -0.47 -9.88
C LEU A 192 0.36 0.14 -8.52
N HIS A 193 0.46 1.47 -8.44
CA HIS A 193 0.59 2.15 -7.16
C HIS A 193 -0.80 2.45 -6.58
N PRO A 194 -1.01 2.49 -5.26
CA PRO A 194 -2.29 2.90 -4.67
C PRO A 194 -2.79 4.28 -5.15
N MET A 195 -1.87 5.20 -5.42
CA MET A 195 -2.19 6.51 -6.01
C MET A 195 -2.82 6.43 -7.41
N CYS A 196 -2.72 5.29 -8.13
CA CYS A 196 -3.38 5.12 -9.44
C CYS A 196 -4.91 5.27 -9.34
N TYR A 197 -5.48 5.00 -8.16
CA TYR A 197 -6.91 5.10 -7.87
C TYR A 197 -7.39 6.54 -7.65
N LEU A 198 -6.48 7.52 -7.54
CA LEU A 198 -6.83 8.94 -7.37
C LEU A 198 -7.06 9.58 -8.73
N ASN A 199 -8.15 9.18 -9.36
CA ASN A 199 -8.60 9.65 -10.66
C ASN A 199 -10.12 9.92 -10.60
N HIS A 200 -10.67 10.42 -11.71
CA HIS A 200 -12.06 10.88 -11.77
C HIS A 200 -13.11 9.77 -11.75
N ASP A 201 -12.76 8.51 -12.00
CA ASP A 201 -13.68 7.38 -11.87
C ASP A 201 -14.03 7.09 -10.39
N PHE A 202 -13.28 7.68 -9.47
CA PHE A 202 -13.51 7.62 -8.04
C PHE A 202 -13.95 8.99 -7.49
N LYS A 203 -14.98 8.97 -6.66
CA LYS A 203 -15.34 10.08 -5.77
C LYS A 203 -14.56 9.94 -4.47
N ILE A 204 -13.87 11.00 -4.05
CA ILE A 204 -13.37 11.10 -2.69
C ILE A 204 -14.57 11.30 -1.76
N VAL A 205 -14.80 10.32 -0.89
CA VAL A 205 -15.85 10.37 0.14
C VAL A 205 -15.34 11.13 1.35
N MET A 206 -14.10 10.87 1.74
CA MET A 206 -13.47 11.47 2.91
C MET A 206 -11.95 11.36 2.78
N ALA A 207 -11.23 12.33 3.33
CA ALA A 207 -9.79 12.23 3.56
C ALA A 207 -9.46 12.70 4.98
N SER A 208 -8.32 12.24 5.50
CA SER A 208 -7.83 12.65 6.80
C SER A 208 -7.38 14.11 6.77
N SER A 209 -7.60 14.83 7.87
CA SER A 209 -7.35 16.27 8.00
C SER A 209 -5.89 16.70 7.80
N ASN A 210 -4.95 15.76 7.77
CA ASN A 210 -3.53 15.99 7.50
C ASN A 210 -3.16 15.88 6.00
N LEU A 211 -4.13 15.62 5.13
CA LEU A 211 -3.97 15.59 3.68
C LEU A 211 -4.56 16.84 3.03
N ASP A 212 -3.80 17.41 2.11
CA ASP A 212 -4.26 18.38 1.13
C ASP A 212 -4.67 17.64 -0.14
N ILE A 213 -5.86 17.96 -0.65
CA ILE A 213 -6.40 17.37 -1.87
C ILE A 213 -6.56 18.48 -2.89
N THR A 214 -5.79 18.41 -3.97
CA THR A 214 -5.91 19.36 -5.08
C THR A 214 -6.27 18.63 -6.35
N ASP A 215 -7.29 19.13 -7.06
CA ASP A 215 -7.60 18.67 -8.41
C ASP A 215 -6.64 19.36 -9.37
N SER A 216 -5.93 18.57 -10.17
CA SER A 216 -5.08 19.08 -11.25
C SER A 216 -5.66 18.63 -12.58
N ASP A 217 -6.08 19.62 -13.35
CA ASP A 217 -6.40 19.50 -14.78
C ASP A 217 -7.50 18.50 -15.14
N ASN A 218 -8.54 18.36 -14.30
CA ASN A 218 -9.72 17.50 -14.52
C ASN A 218 -9.40 16.03 -14.85
N LYS A 219 -8.17 15.56 -14.57
CA LYS A 219 -7.71 14.19 -14.84
C LYS A 219 -7.02 13.52 -13.65
N THR A 220 -6.40 14.30 -12.78
CA THR A 220 -5.55 13.78 -11.70
C THR A 220 -5.85 14.46 -10.39
N ILE A 221 -6.12 13.67 -9.35
CA ILE A 221 -6.23 14.18 -7.99
C ILE A 221 -4.88 14.03 -7.31
N ASN A 222 -4.30 15.13 -6.88
CA ASN A 222 -3.07 15.15 -6.11
C ASN A 222 -3.37 15.10 -4.61
N LEU A 223 -2.56 14.34 -3.89
CA LEU A 223 -2.51 14.35 -2.43
C LEU A 223 -1.14 14.83 -1.98
N ARG A 224 -1.13 15.72 -0.98
CA ARG A 224 0.09 16.17 -0.30
C ARG A 224 -0.14 16.20 1.21
N LEU A 225 0.92 16.12 2.00
CA LEU A 225 0.80 16.36 3.44
C LEU A 225 0.84 17.86 3.71
N LEU A 226 -0.11 18.37 4.50
CA LEU A 226 -0.19 19.81 4.80
C LEU A 226 1.07 20.39 5.45
N ASN A 227 1.88 19.57 6.14
CA ASN A 227 3.11 20.00 6.84
C ASN A 227 4.42 19.64 6.10
N GLU A 228 4.37 19.25 4.82
CA GLU A 228 5.59 18.93 4.04
C GLU A 228 6.52 20.14 3.82
N SER A 229 5.99 21.38 3.81
CA SER A 229 6.79 22.61 3.63
C SER A 229 7.69 22.92 4.83
N LYS A 230 7.21 22.72 6.07
CA LYS A 230 8.00 22.92 7.31
C LYS A 230 9.03 21.80 7.56
N ASN A 231 8.83 20.63 6.96
CA ASN A 231 9.73 19.47 7.09
C ASN A 231 10.70 19.29 5.92
N ARG A 232 10.89 20.30 5.05
CA ARG A 232 11.88 20.22 3.95
C ARG A 232 13.31 19.95 4.44
N HIS A 233 13.68 20.36 5.66
CA HIS A 233 14.96 19.99 6.27
C HIS A 233 15.09 18.49 6.60
N LEU A 234 13.99 17.73 6.72
CA LEU A 234 14.01 16.30 7.03
C LEU A 234 14.08 15.41 5.79
N ASN A 235 13.67 15.92 4.61
CA ASN A 235 13.80 15.20 3.34
C ASN A 235 15.17 15.39 2.65
N GLN A 236 16.02 16.28 3.17
CA GLN A 236 17.38 16.54 2.67
C GLN A 236 18.51 15.90 3.50
N LEU A 237 18.24 14.89 4.32
CA LEU A 237 19.34 14.24 5.08
C LEU A 237 20.29 13.47 4.12
N PRO A 238 21.59 13.86 4.02
CA PRO A 238 22.59 13.19 3.18
C PRO A 238 22.87 11.74 3.60
N LEU A 239 22.38 11.32 4.78
CA LEU A 239 22.38 9.93 5.23
C LEU A 239 21.61 8.98 4.28
N ARG A 240 20.60 9.47 3.53
CA ARG A 240 19.81 8.66 2.59
C ARG A 240 20.63 8.06 1.43
N LYS A 241 21.65 8.77 0.93
CA LYS A 241 22.53 8.26 -0.14
C LYS A 241 23.69 7.44 0.40
N LYS A 242 24.25 7.82 1.55
CA LYS A 242 25.46 7.18 2.12
C LYS A 242 25.18 5.79 2.70
N VAL A 243 24.11 5.64 3.47
CA VAL A 243 23.73 4.34 4.06
C VAL A 243 23.30 3.35 2.98
N TYR A 244 22.61 3.83 1.94
CA TYR A 244 22.16 2.98 0.83
C TYR A 244 23.30 2.54 -0.08
N ARG A 245 24.24 3.43 -0.45
CA ARG A 245 25.47 3.02 -1.18
C ARG A 245 26.28 2.01 -0.37
N HIS A 246 26.51 2.27 0.92
CA HIS A 246 27.34 1.40 1.76
C HIS A 246 26.74 0.00 1.97
N LEU A 247 25.41 -0.11 2.06
CA LEU A 247 24.72 -1.40 2.14
C LEU A 247 24.66 -2.12 0.79
N LEU A 248 24.46 -1.39 -0.32
CA LEU A 248 24.48 -1.96 -1.67
C LEU A 248 25.85 -2.49 -2.06
N ASP A 249 26.91 -1.73 -1.76
CA ASP A 249 28.30 -2.08 -2.09
C ASP A 249 28.79 -3.32 -1.32
N ARG A 250 28.14 -3.66 -0.19
CA ARG A 250 28.41 -4.89 0.59
C ARG A 250 27.53 -6.08 0.24
N LEU A 251 26.34 -5.84 -0.32
CA LEU A 251 25.33 -6.90 -0.56
C LEU A 251 25.24 -7.34 -2.02
N LEU A 252 25.74 -6.54 -2.96
CA LEU A 252 25.79 -6.92 -4.37
C LEU A 252 27.17 -7.42 -4.76
N PRO A 253 27.29 -8.58 -5.43
CA PRO A 253 28.55 -8.97 -6.05
C PRO A 253 28.94 -7.89 -7.07
N LYS A 254 30.20 -7.43 -7.00
CA LYS A 254 30.74 -6.49 -7.98
C LYS A 254 30.63 -7.13 -9.37
N PRO A 255 30.23 -6.37 -10.40
CA PRO A 255 30.26 -6.89 -11.76
C PRO A 255 31.69 -7.34 -12.09
N LEU A 256 31.78 -8.51 -12.73
CA LEU A 256 33.02 -9.04 -13.33
C LEU A 256 33.51 -8.09 -14.43
#